data_AF-T1KNG6-F1
#
_entry.id   AF-T1KNG6-F1
#
_cell.length_a   1.000
_cell.length_b   1.000
_cell.length_c   1.000
_cell.angle_alpha   90.00
_cell.angle_beta   90.00
_cell.angle_gamma   90.00
#
_symmetry.space_group_name_H-M   'P 1'
#
loop_
_entity.id
_entity.type
_entity.pdbx_description
1 polymer ?
#
loop_
_entity_poly.entity_id
_entity_poly.type
_entity_poly.pdbx_seq_one_letter_code
_entity_poly.pdbx_strand_id
1 'polypeptide(L)'
;MRLTNQLLKWKGAYIGPMPKYPGKVTTGKTRWVPPVWTGTKADFFYELSATQEAMNVLAKPYISKDQESKLLQHQGKTKPDHWDDFMWKKYVAPPKHRYAAHFMACLPRTRKFEDED
;
A
#
# COMPACT_ATOMS: atom_id res chain seq x y z
N MET A 1 2.63 -3.58 1.11
CA MET A 1 2.21 -2.48 2.01
C MET A 1 1.52 -1.36 1.21
N ARG A 2 0.28 -1.57 0.73
CA ARG A 2 -0.46 -0.57 -0.06
C ARG A 2 -1.45 0.26 0.78
N LEU A 3 -1.91 -0.26 1.93
CA LEU A 3 -2.88 0.41 2.81
C LEU A 3 -2.30 1.62 3.57
N THR A 4 -1.02 1.61 3.92
CA THR A 4 -0.37 2.73 4.64
C THR A 4 -0.21 3.98 3.78
N ASN A 5 -0.07 3.82 2.45
CA ASN A 5 0.06 4.95 1.52
C ASN A 5 -1.30 5.61 1.20
N GLN A 6 -2.41 4.87 1.26
CA GLN A 6 -3.74 5.46 1.13
C GLN A 6 -4.05 6.38 2.31
N LEU A 7 -3.65 6.04 3.54
CA LEU A 7 -3.84 6.90 4.72
C LEU A 7 -3.01 8.19 4.68
N LEU A 8 -1.90 8.23 3.91
CA LEU A 8 -1.05 9.42 3.75
C LEU A 8 -1.55 10.39 2.67
N LYS A 9 -2.44 9.96 1.75
CA LYS A 9 -3.07 10.86 0.76
C LYS A 9 -4.02 11.89 1.39
N TRP A 10 -4.46 11.67 2.63
CA TRP A 10 -5.43 12.52 3.33
C TRP A 10 -4.81 13.68 4.12
N LYS A 11 -3.54 14.02 3.84
CA LYS A 11 -2.82 15.12 4.51
C LYS A 11 -3.28 16.52 4.09
N GLY A 12 -4.48 16.66 3.52
CA GLY A 12 -4.99 17.92 2.96
C GLY A 12 -6.51 18.07 2.98
N ALA A 13 -7.22 17.64 4.03
CA ALA A 13 -8.68 17.81 4.12
C ALA A 13 -9.16 18.50 5.42
N TYR A 14 -8.35 19.42 5.96
CA TYR A 14 -8.79 20.30 7.04
C TYR A 14 -8.47 21.75 6.68
N ILE A 15 -9.52 22.51 6.38
CA ILE A 15 -9.46 23.98 6.19
C ILE A 15 -9.94 24.59 7.51
N GLY A 16 -9.03 24.75 8.47
CA GLY A 16 -9.32 25.32 9.79
C GLY A 16 -8.09 25.29 10.71
N PRO A 17 -8.11 25.97 11.87
CA PRO A 17 -7.04 25.91 12.86
C PRO A 17 -7.05 24.55 13.59
N MET A 18 -5.98 23.77 13.44
CA MET A 18 -5.89 22.44 14.06
C MET A 18 -5.96 22.59 15.59
N PRO A 19 -6.88 21.91 16.30
CA PRO A 19 -7.01 22.12 17.73
C PRO A 19 -5.73 21.71 18.45
N LYS A 20 -5.30 22.49 19.45
CA LYS A 20 -4.12 22.17 20.26
C LYS A 20 -4.46 21.00 21.20
N TYR A 21 -4.09 19.78 20.81
CA TYR A 21 -4.18 18.59 21.66
C TYR A 21 -2.87 18.36 22.43
N PRO A 22 -2.93 17.82 23.66
CA PRO A 22 -1.74 17.35 24.35
C PRO A 22 -1.17 16.13 23.63
N GLY A 23 0.08 16.22 23.14
CA GLY A 23 0.77 15.14 22.45
C GLY A 23 0.56 15.11 20.93
N LYS A 24 0.77 13.95 20.31
CA LYS A 24 0.64 13.79 18.85
C LYS A 24 -0.84 13.79 18.44
N VAL A 25 -1.23 14.72 17.56
CA VAL A 25 -2.64 14.97 17.19
C VAL A 25 -3.38 13.76 16.63
N THR A 26 -2.71 12.85 15.91
CA THR A 26 -3.35 11.70 15.25
C THR A 26 -3.31 10.40 16.06
N THR A 27 -2.65 10.38 17.22
CA THR A 27 -2.35 9.14 17.95
C THR A 27 -2.54 9.28 19.45
N GLY A 28 -2.85 8.19 20.16
CA GLY A 28 -3.05 8.20 21.60
C GLY A 28 -4.53 8.30 22.02
N LYS A 29 -4.75 8.52 23.32
CA LYS A 29 -6.09 8.58 23.94
C LYS A 29 -6.85 9.85 23.57
N THR A 30 -6.18 11.00 23.61
CA THR A 30 -6.72 12.31 23.22
C THR A 30 -6.21 12.69 21.84
N ARG A 31 -6.79 12.07 20.81
CA ARG A 31 -6.48 12.33 19.40
C ARG A 31 -7.61 13.09 18.71
N TRP A 32 -7.24 13.90 17.72
CA TRP A 32 -8.19 14.49 16.79
C TRP A 32 -8.68 13.41 15.82
N VAL A 33 -10.00 13.36 15.64
CA VAL A 33 -10.65 12.49 14.65
C VAL A 33 -11.23 13.40 13.58
N PRO A 34 -10.78 13.30 12.32
CA PRO A 34 -11.35 14.09 11.23
C PRO A 34 -12.85 13.79 11.07
N PRO A 35 -13.70 14.80 10.80
CA PRO A 35 -15.09 14.56 10.48
C PRO A 35 -15.20 13.80 9.15
N VAL A 36 -16.16 12.87 9.08
CA VAL A 36 -16.44 12.11 7.86
C VAL A 36 -17.38 12.91 6.97
N TRP A 37 -16.89 13.31 5.79
CA TRP A 37 -17.64 14.09 4.81
C TRP A 37 -18.67 13.24 4.06
N THR A 38 -19.72 13.86 3.53
CA THR A 38 -20.78 13.16 2.77
C THR A 38 -20.23 12.41 1.56
N GLY A 39 -19.31 13.02 0.79
CA GLY A 39 -18.64 12.37 -0.34
C GLY A 39 -17.89 11.10 0.08
N THR A 40 -17.15 11.16 1.19
CA THR A 40 -16.42 9.99 1.70
C THR A 40 -17.33 8.84 2.15
N LYS A 41 -18.56 9.14 2.61
CA LYS A 41 -19.55 8.11 2.90
C LYS A 41 -20.07 7.47 1.62
N ALA A 42 -20.36 8.28 0.60
CA ALA A 42 -20.84 7.79 -0.69
C ALA A 42 -19.81 6.87 -1.36
N ASP A 43 -18.55 7.29 -1.39
CA ASP A 43 -17.44 6.50 -1.94
C ASP A 43 -17.30 5.15 -1.23
N PHE A 44 -17.37 5.16 0.11
CA PHE A 44 -17.33 3.94 0.91
C PHE A 44 -18.45 2.95 0.55
N PHE A 45 -19.69 3.43 0.41
CA PHE A 45 -20.81 2.56 0.05
C PHE A 45 -20.71 2.04 -1.38
N TYR A 46 -20.17 2.83 -2.31
CA TYR A 46 -19.92 2.39 -3.68
C TYR A 46 -18.86 1.29 -3.74
N GLU A 47 -17.75 1.46 -3.01
CA GLU A 47 -16.74 0.40 -2.88
C GLU A 47 -17.33 -0.85 -2.22
N LEU A 48 -18.15 -0.67 -1.17
CA LEU A 48 -18.83 -1.78 -0.50
C LEU A 48 -19.74 -2.56 -1.47
N SER A 49 -20.58 -1.88 -2.27
CA SER A 49 -21.45 -2.54 -3.24
C SER A 49 -20.65 -3.27 -4.32
N ALA A 50 -19.60 -2.64 -4.85
CA ALA A 50 -18.74 -3.27 -5.85
C ALA A 50 -18.05 -4.54 -5.30
N THR A 51 -17.57 -4.50 -4.06
CA THR A 51 -16.97 -5.68 -3.42
C THR A 51 -17.99 -6.79 -3.19
N GLN A 52 -19.22 -6.46 -2.79
CA GLN A 52 -20.29 -7.43 -2.59
C GLN A 52 -20.69 -8.11 -3.91
N GLU A 53 -20.79 -7.35 -5.00
CA GLU A 53 -21.05 -7.88 -6.33
C GLU A 53 -19.94 -8.84 -6.78
N ALA A 54 -18.68 -8.45 -6.60
CA ALA A 54 -17.53 -9.31 -6.90
C ALA A 54 -17.56 -10.61 -6.08
N MET A 55 -17.88 -10.54 -4.78
CA MET A 55 -18.02 -11.72 -3.93
C MET A 55 -19.12 -12.66 -4.41
N ASN A 56 -20.27 -12.13 -4.84
CA ASN A 56 -21.37 -12.94 -5.35
C ASN A 56 -21.00 -13.71 -6.62
N VAL A 57 -20.25 -13.07 -7.52
CA VAL A 57 -19.75 -13.70 -8.76
C VAL A 57 -18.72 -14.77 -8.43
N LEU A 58 -17.76 -14.46 -7.55
CA LEU A 58 -16.68 -15.39 -7.17
C LEU A 58 -17.17 -16.56 -6.31
N ALA A 59 -18.32 -16.44 -5.65
CA ALA A 59 -18.90 -17.51 -4.83
C ALA A 59 -19.34 -18.74 -5.65
N LYS A 60 -19.56 -18.58 -6.97
CA LYS A 60 -20.00 -19.66 -7.87
C LYS A 60 -18.87 -20.00 -8.85
N PRO A 61 -17.90 -20.84 -8.46
CA PRO A 61 -16.82 -21.22 -9.36
C PRO A 61 -17.36 -22.07 -10.52
N TYR A 62 -16.79 -21.88 -11.71
CA TYR A 62 -17.14 -22.66 -12.90
C TYR A 62 -16.69 -24.12 -12.79
N ILE A 63 -15.59 -24.38 -12.09
CA ILE A 63 -14.95 -25.69 -11.96
C ILE A 63 -14.67 -25.96 -10.47
N SER A 64 -14.87 -27.21 -10.03
CA SER A 64 -14.52 -27.60 -8.66
C SER A 64 -13.00 -27.78 -8.51
N LYS A 65 -12.49 -27.71 -7.29
CA LYS A 65 -11.05 -27.94 -7.01
C LYS A 65 -10.55 -29.30 -7.54
N ASP A 66 -11.39 -30.34 -7.46
CA ASP A 66 -11.05 -31.68 -7.93
C ASP A 66 -10.94 -31.73 -9.46
N GLN A 67 -11.82 -31.04 -10.17
CA GLN A 67 -11.77 -30.94 -11.63
C GLN A 67 -10.56 -30.11 -12.09
N GLU A 68 -10.24 -29.02 -11.38
CA GLU A 68 -9.07 -28.20 -11.65
C GLU A 68 -7.78 -29.00 -11.48
N SER A 69 -7.64 -29.77 -10.40
CA SER A 69 -6.45 -30.60 -10.17
C SER A 69 -6.25 -31.67 -11.26
N LYS A 70 -7.34 -32.31 -11.73
CA LYS A 70 -7.30 -33.26 -12.84
C LYS A 70 -6.88 -32.60 -14.15
N LEU A 71 -7.38 -31.39 -14.43
CA LEU A 71 -7.02 -30.64 -15.63
C LEU A 71 -5.54 -30.23 -15.61
N LEU A 72 -5.03 -29.80 -14.46
CA LEU A 72 -3.61 -29.49 -14.29
C LEU A 72 -2.73 -30.73 -14.49
N GLN A 73 -3.10 -31.88 -13.92
CA GLN A 73 -2.40 -33.15 -14.12
C GLN A 73 -2.38 -33.57 -15.59
N HIS A 74 -3.51 -33.44 -16.30
CA HIS A 74 -3.58 -33.73 -17.73
C HIS A 74 -2.64 -32.82 -18.56
N GLN A 75 -2.45 -31.57 -18.13
CA GLN A 75 -1.51 -30.65 -18.75
C GLN A 75 -0.05 -30.85 -18.30
N GLY A 76 0.23 -31.82 -17.43
CA GLY A 76 1.55 -32.05 -16.84
C GLY A 76 2.01 -30.92 -15.92
N LYS A 77 1.09 -30.08 -15.43
CA LYS A 77 1.38 -28.94 -14.56
C LYS A 77 0.99 -29.27 -13.12
N THR A 78 1.81 -28.86 -12.17
CA THR A 78 1.49 -28.97 -10.73
C THR A 78 0.69 -27.78 -10.22
N LYS A 79 0.71 -26.64 -10.94
CA LYS A 79 0.10 -25.38 -10.53
C LYS A 79 -0.50 -24.64 -11.74
N PRO A 80 -1.57 -23.86 -11.56
CA PRO A 80 -2.09 -22.98 -12.60
C PRO A 80 -1.09 -21.89 -13.00
N ASP A 81 -1.15 -21.41 -14.24
CA ASP A 81 -0.27 -20.33 -14.73
C ASP A 81 -0.53 -18.98 -14.04
N HIS A 82 -1.75 -18.77 -13.54
CA HIS A 82 -2.15 -17.59 -12.77
C HIS A 82 -1.83 -17.72 -11.27
N TRP A 83 -1.11 -18.76 -10.87
CA TRP A 83 -0.65 -18.94 -9.50
C TRP A 83 0.45 -17.91 -9.20
N ASP A 84 0.03 -16.73 -8.73
CA ASP A 84 0.92 -15.59 -8.53
C ASP A 84 1.99 -15.90 -7.47
N ASP A 85 3.23 -16.00 -7.94
CA ASP A 85 4.42 -16.25 -7.13
C ASP A 85 4.61 -15.19 -6.04
N PHE A 86 4.10 -13.98 -6.25
CA PHE A 86 4.25 -12.86 -5.31
C PHE A 86 3.51 -13.05 -3.98
N MET A 87 2.42 -13.82 -3.97
CA MET A 87 1.61 -14.03 -2.76
C MET A 87 2.26 -15.03 -1.78
N TRP A 88 3.19 -15.86 -2.27
CA TRP A 88 3.73 -17.00 -1.52
C TRP A 88 5.26 -17.01 -1.41
N LYS A 89 5.97 -16.37 -2.34
CA LYS A 89 7.42 -16.17 -2.19
C LYS A 89 7.65 -15.10 -1.13
N LYS A 90 8.44 -15.45 -0.11
CA LYS A 90 8.92 -14.49 0.89
C LYS A 90 9.66 -13.39 0.14
N TYR A 91 9.07 -12.21 0.04
CA TYR A 91 9.72 -11.06 -0.59
C TYR A 91 10.99 -10.72 0.20
N VAL A 92 12.13 -11.20 -0.29
CA VAL A 92 13.43 -10.79 0.22
C VAL A 92 13.78 -9.52 -0.52
N ALA A 93 13.62 -8.37 0.16
CA ALA A 93 14.12 -7.12 -0.39
C ALA A 93 15.62 -7.29 -0.65
N PRO A 94 16.12 -6.99 -1.86
CA PRO A 94 17.55 -7.09 -2.12
C PRO A 94 18.28 -6.18 -1.13
N PRO A 95 19.42 -6.63 -0.56
CA PRO A 95 20.20 -5.80 0.33
C PRO A 95 20.56 -4.50 -0.39
N LYS A 96 20.29 -3.36 0.24
CA LYS A 96 20.66 -2.06 -0.33
C LYS A 96 22.18 -1.98 -0.41
N HIS A 97 22.72 -2.15 -1.62
CA HIS A 97 24.15 -1.97 -1.86
C HIS A 97 24.55 -0.53 -1.51
N ARG A 98 25.52 -0.38 -0.62
CA ARG A 98 26.10 0.90 -0.25
C ARG A 98 27.46 1.01 -0.95
N TYR A 99 27.52 1.81 -2.01
CA TYR A 99 28.76 2.10 -2.72
C TYR A 99 29.48 3.28 -2.07
N ALA A 100 30.81 3.20 -1.97
CA ALA A 100 31.64 4.29 -1.46
C ALA A 100 31.38 5.62 -2.21
N ALA A 101 31.10 5.54 -3.51
CA ALA A 101 30.76 6.68 -4.36
C ALA A 101 29.56 7.51 -3.84
N HIS A 102 28.56 6.87 -3.22
CA HIS A 102 27.42 7.60 -2.65
C HIS A 102 27.80 8.46 -1.44
N PHE A 103 28.80 8.02 -0.66
CA PHE A 103 29.31 8.82 0.45
C PHE A 103 30.19 9.97 -0.06
N MET A 104 31.01 9.70 -1.07
CA MET A 104 31.87 10.72 -1.69
C MET A 104 31.07 11.82 -2.40
N ALA A 105 29.90 11.49 -2.96
CA ALA A 105 29.00 12.45 -3.59
C ALA A 105 28.43 13.51 -2.63
N CYS A 106 28.52 13.32 -1.31
CA CYS A 106 28.08 14.31 -0.32
C CYS A 106 29.17 15.33 0.04
N LEU A 107 30.44 15.07 -0.29
CA LEU A 107 31.58 15.94 0.02
C LEU A 107 31.62 17.27 -0.76
N PRO A 108 31.13 17.39 -2.00
CA PRO A 108 31.07 18.67 -2.71
C PRO A 108 30.15 19.70 -2.03
N ARG A 109 29.31 19.28 -1.08
CA ARG A 109 28.33 20.16 -0.42
C ARG A 109 28.97 21.22 0.49
N THR A 110 30.23 21.01 0.90
CA THR A 110 31.03 21.97 1.67
C THR A 110 32.12 22.62 0.82
N ARG A 111 32.09 22.44 -0.50
CA ARG A 111 33.05 23.06 -1.40
C ARG A 111 32.74 24.55 -1.46
N LYS A 112 33.51 25.35 -0.74
CA LYS A 112 33.55 26.81 -0.88
C LYS A 112 34.60 27.15 -1.93
N PHE A 113 34.30 28.09 -2.81
CA PHE A 113 35.31 28.72 -3.66
C PHE A 113 35.95 29.86 -2.87
N GLU A 114 37.23 30.16 -3.14
CA GLU A 114 38.03 31.13 -2.38
C GLU A 114 37.49 32.57 -2.44
N ASP A 115 36.53 32.87 -3.32
CA ASP A 115 36.01 34.23 -3.58
C ASP A 115 34.64 34.55 -2.96
N GLU A 116 34.12 33.76 -1.99
CA GLU A 116 32.88 34.07 -1.25
C GLU A 116 33.17 34.57 0.18
N ASP A 117 33.48 35.87 0.30
CA ASP A 117 33.28 36.70 1.51
C ASP A 117 32.01 37.58 1.36
#